data_AF-K2CD67-F1
#
_entry.id   AF-K2CD67-F1
#
_cell.length_a   1.000
_cell.length_b   1.000
_cell.length_c   1.000
_cell.angle_alpha   90.00
_cell.angle_beta   90.00
_cell.angle_gamma   90.00
#
_symmetry.space_group_name_H-M   'P 1'
#
loop_
_entity.id
_entity.type
_entity.pdbx_description
1 polymer ?
#
loop_
_entity_poly.entity_id
_entity_poly.type
_entity_poly.pdbx_seq_one_letter_code
_entity_poly.pdbx_strand_id
1 'polypeptide(L)'
;MKKIFTHTVLFAAALLLLLSAAGTTEASEISKDEFNRLRQVEQVLLKQIGEMEAELKTSKQLADYRKSYLAAVPGVAPKPLNDADMAKLLAGARYVMLGDEHTTNQSQMNTSTVLRMMRSGKEPVTLVLEWIDISFQKEIDAFLAGRLQLKELQTKISFDKLWGFSWSSYSKILSAAKQLKTPILLVERLKGNHSLADRDSFITATIAAHAKKSANMRYLVVYGDYHVLGTGHLSQKLAKAGFKPQTILIGDAPEIYWKLLGKIKDPAKIGFAGLGNGIYYIRNGTPLERSLSYRNYLMKILGFKKSDFEEWVGPADIAPQTTGRNNFEALHNR
;
A
#
# COMPACT_ATOMS: atom_id res chain seq x y z
N MET A 1 9.20 14.96 -30.23
CA MET A 1 7.90 15.30 -30.84
C MET A 1 6.81 14.78 -29.93
N LYS A 2 6.14 15.66 -29.17
CA LYS A 2 4.96 15.27 -28.38
C LYS A 2 3.90 14.81 -29.38
N LYS A 3 3.49 13.54 -29.34
CA LYS A 3 2.24 13.15 -29.97
C LYS A 3 1.18 13.97 -29.25
N ILE A 4 0.60 14.93 -29.96
CA ILE A 4 -0.61 15.60 -29.54
C ILE A 4 -1.63 14.48 -29.42
N PHE A 5 -1.93 14.07 -28.19
CA PHE A 5 -3.06 13.22 -27.93
C PHE A 5 -4.27 13.97 -28.47
N THR A 6 -4.79 13.54 -29.61
CA THR A 6 -6.12 13.93 -30.06
C THR A 6 -7.10 13.30 -29.08
N HIS A 7 -7.30 13.99 -27.96
CA HIS A 7 -8.21 13.60 -26.91
C HIS A 7 -9.64 13.87 -27.36
N THR A 8 -10.19 12.96 -28.15
CA THR A 8 -11.65 12.74 -28.17
C THR A 8 -12.05 11.78 -27.04
N VAL A 9 -11.36 11.87 -25.90
CA VAL A 9 -11.64 11.06 -24.71
C VAL A 9 -12.59 11.87 -23.87
N LEU A 10 -13.85 11.43 -23.82
CA LEU A 10 -14.90 11.94 -22.92
C LEU A 10 -14.33 12.22 -21.52
N PHE A 11 -13.96 13.48 -21.27
CA PHE A 11 -13.58 14.01 -19.98
C PHE A 11 -14.49 15.22 -19.78
N ALA A 12 -15.48 15.08 -18.90
CA ALA A 12 -16.15 16.20 -18.21
C ALA A 12 -17.32 15.69 -17.33
N ALA A 13 -18.16 14.81 -17.84
CA ALA A 13 -19.48 14.50 -17.25
C ALA A 13 -19.52 13.79 -15.86
N ALA A 14 -18.84 12.64 -15.75
CA ALA A 14 -19.33 11.59 -14.83
C ALA A 14 -18.63 11.50 -13.46
N LEU A 15 -17.56 12.28 -13.25
CA LEU A 15 -16.79 12.22 -11.99
C LEU A 15 -17.35 13.12 -10.88
N LEU A 16 -18.33 13.97 -11.19
CA LEU A 16 -18.82 15.05 -10.33
C LEU A 16 -19.85 14.62 -9.26
N LEU A 17 -19.92 13.33 -8.91
CA LEU A 17 -20.79 12.82 -7.84
C LEU A 17 -20.05 12.07 -6.72
N LEU A 18 -18.72 12.16 -6.65
CA LEU A 18 -17.94 11.49 -5.60
C LEU A 18 -17.61 12.36 -4.37
N LEU A 19 -18.10 13.61 -4.29
CA LEU A 19 -17.79 14.52 -3.19
C LEU A 19 -19.00 15.34 -2.73
N SER A 20 -20.07 14.67 -2.28
CA SER A 20 -21.07 15.29 -1.41
C SER A 20 -21.84 14.26 -0.59
N ALA A 21 -21.18 13.71 0.43
CA ALA A 21 -21.88 13.18 1.60
C ALA A 21 -21.05 13.45 2.88
N ALA A 22 -20.52 14.67 2.99
CA ALA A 22 -20.23 15.26 4.29
C ALA A 22 -21.51 15.98 4.74
N GLY A 23 -22.45 15.21 5.24
CA GLY A 23 -23.78 15.68 5.66
C GLY A 23 -24.54 14.51 6.24
N THR A 24 -25.02 14.68 7.47
CA THR A 24 -25.70 13.69 8.28
C THR A 24 -26.94 13.12 7.60
N THR A 25 -26.85 11.92 7.03
CA THR A 25 -27.98 11.02 6.72
C THR A 25 -27.43 9.60 6.64
N GLU A 26 -28.13 8.61 7.20
CA GLU A 26 -27.83 7.19 7.04
C GLU A 26 -27.47 6.91 5.56
N ALA A 27 -26.24 6.46 5.31
CA ALA A 27 -25.79 6.18 3.94
C ALA A 27 -26.69 5.07 3.36
N SER A 28 -27.54 5.46 2.41
CA SER A 28 -28.46 4.54 1.74
C SER A 28 -27.66 3.41 1.07
N GLU A 29 -28.11 2.17 1.23
CA GLU A 29 -27.61 1.03 0.46
C GLU A 29 -27.46 1.42 -1.02
N ILE A 30 -26.34 1.07 -1.65
CA ILE A 30 -26.15 1.32 -3.07
C ILE A 30 -27.21 0.54 -3.86
N SER A 31 -27.76 1.19 -4.89
CA SER A 31 -28.64 0.53 -5.84
C SER A 31 -27.83 -0.38 -6.78
N LYS A 32 -28.52 -1.31 -7.45
CA LYS A 32 -27.93 -2.14 -8.51
C LYS A 32 -27.39 -1.27 -9.66
N ASP A 33 -28.09 -0.20 -10.00
CA ASP A 33 -27.69 0.71 -11.07
C ASP A 33 -26.42 1.49 -10.69
N GLU A 34 -26.32 1.95 -9.44
CA GLU A 34 -25.11 2.61 -8.96
C GLU A 34 -23.92 1.64 -8.91
N PHE A 35 -24.13 0.40 -8.44
CA PHE A 35 -23.08 -0.63 -8.49
C PHE A 35 -22.56 -0.85 -9.92
N ASN A 36 -23.45 -0.97 -10.91
CA ASN A 36 -23.09 -1.14 -12.31
C ASN A 36 -22.38 0.08 -12.88
N ARG A 37 -22.84 1.30 -12.55
CA ARG A 37 -22.19 2.56 -12.93
C ARG A 37 -20.77 2.62 -12.41
N LEU A 38 -20.55 2.31 -11.13
CA LEU A 38 -19.23 2.30 -10.51
C LEU A 38 -18.28 1.28 -11.18
N ARG A 39 -18.78 0.09 -11.55
CA ARG A 39 -18.01 -0.90 -12.34
C ARG A 39 -17.61 -0.36 -13.71
N GLN A 40 -18.50 0.36 -14.40
CA GLN A 40 -18.16 0.98 -15.68
C GLN A 40 -17.07 2.06 -15.52
N VAL A 41 -17.16 2.90 -14.48
CA VAL A 41 -16.13 3.91 -14.17
C VAL A 41 -14.78 3.25 -13.89
N GLU A 42 -14.76 2.16 -13.13
CA GLU A 42 -13.53 1.37 -12.91
C GLU A 42 -12.91 0.91 -14.24
N GLN A 43 -13.69 0.36 -15.17
CA GLN A 43 -13.16 -0.07 -16.46
C GLN A 43 -12.54 1.08 -17.27
N VAL A 44 -13.14 2.27 -17.24
CA VAL A 44 -12.58 3.47 -17.88
C VAL A 44 -11.25 3.85 -17.23
N LEU A 45 -11.17 3.87 -15.90
CA LEU A 45 -9.94 4.19 -15.18
C LEU A 45 -8.84 3.16 -15.46
N LEU A 46 -9.17 1.87 -15.45
CA LEU A 46 -8.21 0.80 -15.77
C LEU A 46 -7.68 0.91 -17.20
N LYS A 47 -8.53 1.29 -18.17
CA LYS A 47 -8.09 1.55 -19.54
C LYS A 47 -7.09 2.71 -19.60
N GLN A 48 -7.39 3.84 -18.96
CA GLN A 48 -6.48 5.00 -18.90
C GLN A 48 -5.15 4.66 -18.22
N ILE A 49 -5.21 3.91 -17.12
CA ILE A 49 -4.02 3.40 -16.43
C ILE A 49 -3.20 2.53 -17.37
N GLY A 50 -3.83 1.59 -18.09
CA GLY A 50 -3.15 0.72 -19.05
C GLY A 50 -2.47 1.49 -20.19
N GLU A 51 -3.10 2.56 -20.68
CA GLU A 51 -2.50 3.47 -21.67
C GLU A 51 -1.26 4.16 -21.12
N MET A 52 -1.31 4.67 -19.88
CA MET A 52 -0.15 5.29 -19.21
C MET A 52 0.96 4.28 -18.88
N GLU A 53 0.62 3.08 -18.41
CA GLU A 53 1.58 2.01 -18.13
C GLU A 53 2.28 1.54 -19.41
N ALA A 54 1.61 1.58 -20.57
CA ALA A 54 2.20 1.23 -21.85
C ALA A 54 3.29 2.22 -22.31
N GLU A 55 3.27 3.46 -21.82
CA GLU A 55 4.33 4.45 -22.06
C GLU A 55 5.54 4.22 -21.15
N LEU A 56 5.39 3.43 -20.08
CA LEU A 56 6.43 3.14 -19.11
C LEU A 56 7.12 1.83 -19.44
N LYS A 57 8.45 1.82 -19.32
CA LYS A 57 9.22 0.58 -19.36
C LYS A 57 9.00 -0.17 -18.04
N THR A 58 8.25 -1.27 -18.07
CA THR A 58 8.06 -2.15 -16.92
C THR A 58 9.04 -3.32 -16.99
N SER A 59 9.71 -3.64 -15.88
CA SER A 59 10.62 -4.79 -15.85
C SER A 59 9.84 -6.09 -15.93
N LYS A 60 10.41 -7.09 -16.62
CA LYS A 60 9.85 -8.45 -16.63
C LYS A 60 9.69 -9.01 -15.21
N GLN A 61 10.61 -8.70 -14.31
CA GLN A 61 10.55 -9.18 -12.93
C GLN A 61 9.32 -8.66 -12.18
N LEU A 62 9.00 -7.37 -12.34
CA LEU A 62 7.82 -6.78 -11.70
C LEU A 62 6.52 -7.34 -12.28
N ALA A 63 6.46 -7.54 -13.60
CA ALA A 63 5.33 -8.20 -14.24
C ALA A 63 5.13 -9.64 -13.74
N ASP A 64 6.23 -10.40 -13.57
CA ASP A 64 6.20 -11.76 -13.06
C ASP A 64 5.74 -11.80 -11.57
N TYR A 65 6.19 -10.85 -10.74
CA TYR A 65 5.74 -10.70 -9.35
C TYR A 65 4.25 -10.35 -9.28
N ARG A 66 3.79 -9.36 -10.06
CA ARG A 66 2.37 -9.00 -10.14
C ARG A 66 1.51 -10.18 -10.55
N LYS A 67 1.93 -10.93 -11.59
CA LYS A 67 1.23 -12.13 -12.06
C LYS A 67 1.15 -13.21 -10.97
N SER A 68 2.26 -13.48 -10.30
CA SER A 68 2.33 -14.46 -9.19
C SER A 68 1.45 -14.06 -8.01
N TYR A 69 1.44 -12.76 -7.64
CA TYR A 69 0.56 -12.22 -6.62
C TYR A 69 -0.91 -12.41 -6.98
N LEU A 70 -1.34 -11.97 -8.17
CA LEU A 70 -2.73 -12.08 -8.62
C LEU A 70 -3.21 -13.54 -8.67
N ALA A 71 -2.35 -14.47 -9.10
CA ALA A 71 -2.66 -15.90 -9.10
C ALA A 71 -2.78 -16.49 -7.69
N ALA A 72 -2.15 -15.89 -6.68
CA ALA A 72 -2.18 -16.34 -5.30
C ALA A 72 -3.32 -15.70 -4.47
N VAL A 73 -3.93 -14.61 -4.95
CA VAL A 73 -5.13 -14.03 -4.32
C VAL A 73 -6.25 -15.08 -4.33
N PRO A 74 -6.80 -15.48 -3.17
CA PRO A 74 -7.83 -16.52 -3.12
C PRO A 74 -9.11 -16.14 -3.88
N GLY A 75 -9.54 -17.00 -4.81
CA GLY A 75 -10.79 -16.82 -5.56
C GLY A 75 -12.08 -17.08 -4.76
N VAL A 76 -11.98 -17.31 -3.45
CA VAL A 76 -13.12 -17.67 -2.58
C VAL A 76 -14.09 -16.51 -2.37
N ALA A 77 -15.30 -16.81 -1.90
CA ALA A 77 -16.23 -15.78 -1.45
C ALA A 77 -15.71 -15.10 -0.18
N PRO A 78 -15.51 -13.78 -0.17
CA PRO A 78 -14.97 -13.09 1.00
C PRO A 78 -15.97 -13.12 2.15
N LYS A 79 -15.49 -13.38 3.36
CA LYS A 79 -16.29 -13.37 4.59
C LYS A 79 -16.07 -12.05 5.31
N PRO A 80 -17.05 -11.12 5.35
CA PRO A 80 -16.88 -9.85 6.05
C PRO A 80 -16.44 -10.07 7.49
N LEU A 81 -15.52 -9.23 7.96
CA LEU A 81 -14.96 -9.30 9.30
C LEU A 81 -14.95 -7.88 9.88
N ASN A 82 -15.47 -7.74 11.11
CA ASN A 82 -15.47 -6.45 11.80
C ASN A 82 -14.11 -6.17 12.45
N ASP A 83 -13.92 -4.92 12.87
CA ASP A 83 -12.67 -4.45 13.48
C ASP A 83 -12.34 -5.16 14.81
N ALA A 84 -13.35 -5.52 15.61
CA ALA A 84 -13.13 -6.18 16.90
C ALA A 84 -12.58 -7.60 16.73
N ASP A 85 -13.13 -8.36 15.78
CA ASP A 85 -12.67 -9.70 15.45
C ASP A 85 -11.27 -9.66 14.82
N MET A 86 -11.01 -8.70 13.92
CA MET A 86 -9.68 -8.47 13.38
C MET A 86 -8.68 -8.08 14.47
N ALA A 87 -9.06 -7.20 15.40
CA ALA A 87 -8.21 -6.81 16.52
C ALA A 87 -7.87 -8.01 17.42
N LYS A 88 -8.84 -8.88 17.72
CA LYS A 88 -8.61 -10.11 18.50
C LYS A 88 -7.63 -11.05 17.80
N LEU A 89 -7.77 -11.23 16.49
CA LEU A 89 -6.83 -12.03 15.68
C LEU A 89 -5.42 -11.42 15.71
N LEU A 90 -5.29 -10.13 15.42
CA LEU A 90 -4.01 -9.44 15.37
C LEU A 90 -3.34 -9.32 16.73
N ALA A 91 -4.09 -9.21 17.83
CA ALA A 91 -3.55 -9.16 19.19
C ALA A 91 -2.80 -10.46 19.56
N GLY A 92 -3.25 -11.61 19.05
CA GLY A 92 -2.61 -12.91 19.25
C GLY A 92 -1.59 -13.31 18.18
N ALA A 93 -1.56 -12.61 17.04
CA ALA A 93 -0.68 -12.95 15.94
C ALA A 93 0.78 -12.53 16.20
N ARG A 94 1.70 -13.46 16.02
CA ARG A 94 3.15 -13.29 16.19
C ARG A 94 3.81 -12.78 14.92
N TYR A 95 3.40 -13.26 13.75
CA TYR A 95 3.94 -12.82 12.47
C TYR A 95 2.80 -12.36 11.57
N VAL A 96 2.77 -11.07 11.27
CA VAL A 96 1.76 -10.42 10.42
C VAL A 96 2.47 -9.76 9.26
N MET A 97 1.94 -9.95 8.06
CA MET A 97 2.34 -9.22 6.86
C MET A 97 1.19 -8.31 6.42
N LEU A 98 1.54 -7.10 5.99
CA LEU A 98 0.61 -6.13 5.45
C LEU A 98 1.15 -5.59 4.12
N GLY A 99 0.38 -5.80 3.05
CA GLY A 99 0.64 -5.20 1.75
C GLY A 99 0.52 -3.68 1.82
N ASP A 100 1.54 -2.99 1.34
CA ASP A 100 1.56 -1.53 1.22
C ASP A 100 1.30 -1.09 -0.23
N GLU A 101 0.15 -0.46 -0.44
CA GLU A 101 -0.15 0.23 -1.69
C GLU A 101 0.34 1.68 -1.59
N HIS A 102 1.53 1.93 -2.13
CA HIS A 102 2.29 3.15 -1.86
C HIS A 102 1.57 4.44 -2.30
N THR A 103 0.71 4.37 -3.31
CA THR A 103 -0.03 5.53 -3.82
C THR A 103 -1.22 5.91 -2.95
N THR A 104 -1.65 5.06 -2.01
CA THR A 104 -2.97 5.19 -1.40
C THR A 104 -2.88 5.47 0.09
N ASN A 105 -3.22 6.71 0.50
CA ASN A 105 -3.10 7.19 1.88
C ASN A 105 -3.71 6.27 2.94
N GLN A 106 -4.85 5.65 2.61
CA GLN A 106 -5.54 4.74 3.53
C GLN A 106 -4.73 3.45 3.77
N SER A 107 -3.89 2.99 2.83
CA SER A 107 -2.91 1.89 3.06
C SER A 107 -1.94 2.24 4.20
N GLN A 108 -1.38 3.46 4.18
CA GLN A 108 -0.47 3.90 5.24
C GLN A 108 -1.21 4.15 6.58
N MET A 109 -2.47 4.61 6.53
CA MET A 109 -3.31 4.70 7.73
C MET A 109 -3.60 3.31 8.31
N ASN A 110 -3.90 2.33 7.46
CA ASN A 110 -4.13 0.95 7.83
C ASN A 110 -2.94 0.33 8.54
N THR A 111 -1.70 0.67 8.13
CA THR A 111 -0.49 0.27 8.87
C THR A 111 -0.53 0.71 10.34
N SER A 112 -0.95 1.95 10.60
CA SER A 112 -1.07 2.46 11.98
C SER A 112 -2.19 1.75 12.74
N THR A 113 -3.32 1.46 12.10
CA THR A 113 -4.44 0.71 12.69
C THR A 113 -4.03 -0.71 13.07
N VAL A 114 -3.42 -1.45 12.14
CA VAL A 114 -2.93 -2.82 12.35
C VAL A 114 -1.87 -2.85 13.44
N LEU A 115 -0.96 -1.88 13.47
CA LEU A 115 0.04 -1.78 14.53
C LEU A 115 -0.61 -1.60 15.93
N ARG A 116 -1.62 -0.73 16.05
CA ARG A 116 -2.37 -0.55 17.30
C ARG A 116 -3.09 -1.84 17.72
N MET A 117 -3.74 -2.51 16.77
CA MET A 117 -4.41 -3.80 17.01
C MET A 117 -3.43 -4.86 17.51
N MET A 118 -2.25 -4.99 16.89
CA MET A 118 -1.22 -5.92 17.36
C MET A 118 -0.68 -5.53 18.75
N ARG A 119 -0.43 -4.24 19.00
CA ARG A 119 0.07 -3.72 20.29
C ARG A 119 -0.93 -3.81 21.44
N SER A 120 -2.19 -4.16 21.18
CA SER A 120 -3.14 -4.52 22.24
C SER A 120 -2.82 -5.88 22.91
N GLY A 121 -2.02 -6.72 22.24
CA GLY A 121 -1.47 -7.94 22.83
C GLY A 121 -0.32 -7.65 23.81
N LYS A 122 -0.04 -8.60 24.71
CA LYS A 122 0.95 -8.44 25.79
C LYS A 122 2.40 -8.45 25.31
N GLU A 123 2.69 -9.22 24.27
CA GLU A 123 4.05 -9.38 23.75
C GLU A 123 4.50 -8.16 22.92
N PRO A 124 5.80 -7.82 22.94
CA PRO A 124 6.36 -6.73 22.15
C PRO A 124 6.22 -7.00 20.64
N VAL A 125 6.01 -5.93 19.88
CA VAL A 125 5.92 -5.96 18.42
C VAL A 125 7.07 -5.13 17.86
N THR A 126 7.77 -5.65 16.87
CA THR A 126 8.69 -4.90 16.00
C THR A 126 7.99 -4.58 14.70
N LEU A 127 7.97 -3.30 14.34
CA LEU A 127 7.49 -2.85 13.04
C LEU A 127 8.63 -2.94 12.03
N VAL A 128 8.42 -3.64 10.92
CA VAL A 128 9.40 -3.79 9.84
C VAL A 128 8.94 -2.98 8.63
N LEU A 129 9.80 -2.09 8.13
CA LEU A 129 9.43 -1.13 7.07
C LEU A 129 10.33 -1.23 5.83
N GLU A 130 9.71 -1.17 4.67
CA GLU A 130 10.35 -1.11 3.34
C GLU A 130 10.96 0.25 3.01
N TRP A 131 10.24 1.32 3.31
CA TRP A 131 10.41 2.62 2.65
C TRP A 131 11.48 3.54 3.26
N ILE A 132 12.34 2.98 4.13
CA ILE A 132 13.47 3.69 4.74
C ILE A 132 14.71 2.79 4.60
N ASP A 133 15.76 3.34 3.99
CA ASP A 133 17.01 2.63 3.80
C ASP A 133 17.63 2.22 5.14
N ILE A 134 18.11 0.97 5.21
CA ILE A 134 18.67 0.34 6.40
C ILE A 134 19.82 1.13 7.03
N SER A 135 20.54 1.94 6.25
CA SER A 135 21.61 2.79 6.80
C SER A 135 21.11 3.88 7.75
N PHE A 136 19.79 4.17 7.78
CA PHE A 136 19.19 5.19 8.64
C PHE A 136 18.61 4.66 9.96
N GLN A 137 18.98 3.44 10.38
CA GLN A 137 18.47 2.86 11.63
C GLN A 137 18.74 3.77 12.85
N LYS A 138 19.91 4.43 12.90
CA LYS A 138 20.28 5.33 14.01
C LYS A 138 19.36 6.55 14.10
N GLU A 139 18.98 7.14 12.97
CA GLU A 139 18.08 8.28 12.88
C GLU A 139 16.67 7.89 13.34
N ILE A 140 16.20 6.71 12.94
CA ILE A 140 14.91 6.17 13.38
C ILE A 140 14.91 5.91 14.88
N ASP A 141 15.95 5.27 15.42
CA ASP A 141 16.08 5.03 16.85
C ASP A 141 16.15 6.35 17.65
N ALA A 142 16.86 7.37 17.13
CA ALA A 142 16.90 8.70 17.73
C ALA A 142 15.52 9.37 17.72
N PHE A 143 14.77 9.27 16.63
CA PHE A 143 13.41 9.80 16.54
C PHE A 143 12.46 9.14 17.54
N LEU A 144 12.49 7.80 17.60
CA LEU A 144 11.68 7.01 18.55
C LEU A 144 12.02 7.36 20.00
N ALA A 145 13.30 7.59 20.30
CA ALA A 145 13.79 8.02 21.62
C ALA A 145 13.52 9.51 21.93
N GLY A 146 12.92 10.29 21.02
CA GLY A 146 12.66 11.71 21.24
C GLY A 146 13.87 12.64 21.05
N ARG A 147 15.01 12.11 20.58
CA ARG A 147 16.26 12.85 20.33
C ARG A 147 16.33 13.49 18.95
N LEU A 148 15.37 13.21 18.07
CA LEU A 148 15.24 13.78 16.74
C LEU A 148 13.77 14.13 16.45
N GLN A 149 13.50 15.32 15.91
CA GLN A 149 12.14 15.72 15.56
C GLN A 149 11.70 15.15 14.21
N LEU A 150 10.38 14.98 14.02
CA LEU A 150 9.82 14.40 12.80
C LEU A 150 10.18 15.22 11.53
N LYS A 151 10.16 16.55 11.64
CA LYS A 151 10.48 17.46 10.54
C LYS A 151 11.95 17.30 10.09
N GLU A 152 12.86 17.12 11.04
CA GLU A 152 14.28 16.91 10.76
C GLU A 152 14.57 15.51 10.20
N LEU A 153 13.80 14.52 10.66
CA LEU A 153 13.93 13.13 10.23
C LEU A 153 13.69 12.98 8.72
N GLN A 154 12.66 13.64 8.16
CA GLN A 154 12.33 13.58 6.72
C GLN A 154 13.57 13.84 5.84
N THR A 155 14.26 14.94 6.14
CA THR A 155 15.47 15.34 5.41
C THR A 155 16.62 14.38 5.66
N LYS A 156 16.85 13.97 6.92
CA LYS A 156 17.96 13.08 7.28
C LYS A 156 17.89 11.72 6.59
N ILE A 157 16.70 11.13 6.49
CA ILE A 157 16.51 9.84 5.81
C ILE A 157 16.38 9.98 4.29
N SER A 158 16.52 11.20 3.75
CA SER A 158 16.39 11.48 2.31
C SER A 158 15.06 10.96 1.72
N PHE A 159 13.95 11.08 2.47
CA PHE A 159 12.67 10.43 2.12
C PHE A 159 12.19 10.77 0.71
N ASP A 160 12.19 12.06 0.34
CA ASP A 160 11.68 12.51 -0.96
C ASP A 160 12.52 12.01 -2.14
N LYS A 161 13.81 11.75 -1.91
CA LYS A 161 14.75 11.26 -2.94
C LYS A 161 14.70 9.73 -3.08
N LEU A 162 14.66 9.01 -1.96
CA LEU A 162 14.74 7.56 -1.94
C LEU A 162 13.38 6.88 -2.12
N TRP A 163 12.31 7.49 -1.61
CA TRP A 163 10.96 6.93 -1.67
C TRP A 163 10.01 7.78 -2.53
N GLY A 164 9.86 9.08 -2.23
CA GLY A 164 9.16 10.03 -3.09
C GLY A 164 7.63 9.98 -3.11
N PHE A 165 7.01 9.24 -2.17
CA PHE A 165 5.56 9.22 -1.93
C PHE A 165 5.12 10.29 -0.90
N SER A 166 3.87 10.22 -0.43
CA SER A 166 3.32 11.18 0.52
C SER A 166 3.99 11.08 1.91
N TRP A 167 4.87 12.03 2.24
CA TRP A 167 5.43 12.13 3.59
C TRP A 167 4.35 12.30 4.65
N SER A 168 3.28 13.04 4.37
CA SER A 168 2.17 13.26 5.32
C SER A 168 1.43 11.96 5.67
N SER A 169 1.44 10.96 4.77
CA SER A 169 0.86 9.65 5.00
C SER A 169 1.83 8.73 5.75
N TYR A 170 3.08 8.61 5.27
CA TYR A 170 4.08 7.72 5.88
C TYR A 170 4.56 8.18 7.26
N SER A 171 4.68 9.49 7.49
CA SER A 171 5.10 10.02 8.79
C SER A 171 4.12 9.68 9.94
N LYS A 172 2.85 9.42 9.63
CA LYS A 172 1.86 8.96 10.62
C LYS A 172 2.20 7.56 11.17
N ILE A 173 2.81 6.70 10.36
CA ILE A 173 3.30 5.38 10.80
C ILE A 173 4.41 5.54 11.84
N LEU A 174 5.37 6.46 11.60
CA LEU A 174 6.45 6.74 12.54
C LEU A 174 5.92 7.32 13.85
N SER A 175 5.00 8.28 13.75
CA SER A 175 4.33 8.86 14.91
C SER A 175 3.56 7.79 15.72
N ALA A 176 2.86 6.87 15.06
CA ALA A 176 2.18 5.76 15.71
C ALA A 176 3.15 4.81 16.41
N ALA A 177 4.26 4.44 15.76
CA ALA A 177 5.30 3.61 16.37
C ALA A 177 5.91 4.27 17.61
N LYS A 178 6.22 5.56 17.54
CA LYS A 178 6.73 6.35 18.68
C LYS A 178 5.72 6.40 19.83
N GLN A 179 4.45 6.71 19.54
CA GLN A 179 3.38 6.76 20.54
C GLN A 179 3.20 5.40 21.25
N LEU A 180 3.28 4.31 20.50
CA LEU A 180 3.09 2.94 20.99
C LEU A 180 4.37 2.33 21.61
N LYS A 181 5.47 3.10 21.63
CA LYS A 181 6.81 2.65 22.05
C LYS A 181 7.24 1.37 21.31
N THR A 182 6.93 1.31 20.03
CA THR A 182 7.21 0.16 19.16
C THR A 182 8.56 0.39 18.45
N PRO A 183 9.55 -0.51 18.60
CA PRO A 183 10.77 -0.44 17.81
C PRO A 183 10.49 -0.66 16.32
N ILE A 184 11.27 0.03 15.49
CA ILE A 184 11.24 -0.12 14.04
C ILE A 184 12.52 -0.83 13.60
N LEU A 185 12.40 -1.86 12.77
CA LEU A 185 13.50 -2.51 12.10
C LEU A 185 13.49 -2.14 10.62
N LEU A 186 14.57 -1.50 10.16
CA LEU A 186 14.77 -1.23 8.75
C LEU A 186 15.37 -2.44 8.06
N VAL A 187 14.84 -2.77 6.88
CA VAL A 187 15.19 -4.02 6.18
C VAL A 187 15.46 -3.83 4.69
N GLU A 188 15.42 -2.60 4.19
CA GLU A 188 15.59 -2.33 2.76
C GLU A 188 16.91 -1.62 2.45
N ARG A 189 17.50 -1.95 1.30
CA ARG A 189 18.65 -1.29 0.71
C ARG A 189 18.19 -0.46 -0.49
N LEU A 190 17.53 0.67 -0.23
CA LEU A 190 17.04 1.61 -1.26
C LEU A 190 18.17 2.28 -2.05
N LYS A 191 19.41 2.14 -1.58
CA LYS A 191 20.63 2.59 -2.25
C LYS A 191 21.23 1.43 -3.03
N GLY A 192 20.92 1.33 -4.31
CA GLY A 192 21.59 0.39 -5.20
C GLY A 192 20.69 -0.01 -6.34
N ASN A 193 20.98 -1.18 -6.90
CA ASN A 193 19.97 -1.90 -7.64
C ASN A 193 19.89 -3.34 -7.14
N HIS A 194 18.71 -3.73 -6.65
CA HIS A 194 18.45 -5.08 -6.13
C HIS A 194 17.24 -5.67 -6.82
N SER A 195 17.34 -6.94 -7.21
CA SER A 195 16.20 -7.64 -7.78
C SER A 195 15.14 -7.89 -6.70
N LEU A 196 13.86 -7.96 -7.06
CA LEU A 196 12.76 -8.23 -6.10
C LEU A 196 13.00 -9.50 -5.25
N ALA A 197 13.53 -10.55 -5.88
CA ALA A 197 13.85 -11.79 -5.18
C ALA A 197 15.02 -11.65 -4.19
N ASP A 198 16.02 -10.82 -4.53
CA ASP A 198 17.15 -10.51 -3.65
C ASP A 198 16.68 -9.70 -2.44
N ARG A 199 15.82 -8.70 -2.66
CA ARG A 199 15.16 -7.91 -1.59
C ARG A 199 14.42 -8.83 -0.61
N ASP A 200 13.57 -9.73 -1.12
CA ASP A 200 12.84 -10.69 -0.27
C ASP A 200 13.77 -11.59 0.56
N SER A 201 14.88 -12.05 -0.03
CA SER A 201 15.88 -12.86 0.67
C SER A 201 16.61 -12.05 1.75
N PHE A 202 16.98 -10.81 1.45
CA PHE A 202 17.69 -9.93 2.36
C PHE A 202 16.85 -9.58 3.59
N ILE A 203 15.57 -9.25 3.40
CA ILE A 203 14.64 -8.95 4.51
C ILE A 203 14.44 -10.17 5.40
N THR A 204 14.25 -11.35 4.78
CA THR A 204 14.12 -12.62 5.50
C THR A 204 15.35 -12.88 6.39
N ALA A 205 16.55 -12.69 5.85
CA ALA A 205 17.80 -12.85 6.61
C ALA A 205 17.93 -11.82 7.73
N THR A 206 17.51 -10.57 7.49
CA THR A 206 17.58 -9.49 8.48
C THR A 206 16.64 -9.73 9.66
N ILE A 207 15.39 -10.14 9.40
CA ILE A 207 14.44 -10.55 10.45
C ILE A 207 14.98 -11.74 11.23
N ALA A 208 15.53 -12.76 10.55
CA ALA A 208 16.11 -13.92 11.21
C ALA A 208 17.29 -13.54 12.13
N ALA A 209 18.17 -12.63 11.69
CA ALA A 209 19.28 -12.14 12.49
C ALA A 209 18.81 -11.29 13.69
N HIS A 210 17.77 -10.47 13.51
CA HIS A 210 17.17 -9.69 14.58
C HIS A 210 16.50 -10.58 15.64
N ALA A 211 15.76 -11.60 15.20
CA ALA A 211 15.07 -12.54 16.09
C ALA A 211 16.02 -13.34 17.00
N LYS A 212 17.23 -13.67 16.53
CA LYS A 212 18.25 -14.33 17.37
C LYS A 212 18.67 -13.50 18.58
N LYS A 213 18.53 -12.18 18.52
CA LYS A 213 18.91 -11.25 19.61
C LYS A 213 17.74 -10.91 20.53
N SER A 214 16.52 -11.31 20.18
CA SER A 214 15.30 -10.88 20.85
C SER A 214 14.32 -12.04 20.98
N ALA A 215 14.27 -12.65 22.17
CA ALA A 215 13.30 -13.70 22.46
C ALA A 215 11.87 -13.14 22.46
N ASN A 216 10.91 -13.94 21.99
CA ASN A 216 9.48 -13.62 22.03
C ASN A 216 9.00 -12.38 21.27
N MET A 217 9.71 -12.02 20.19
CA MET A 217 9.30 -10.92 19.33
C MET A 217 8.17 -11.30 18.37
N ARG A 218 7.23 -10.38 18.23
CA ARG A 218 6.21 -10.36 17.18
C ARG A 218 6.64 -9.39 16.09
N TYR A 219 6.33 -9.66 14.83
CA TYR A 219 6.67 -8.79 13.70
C TYR A 219 5.42 -8.38 12.94
N LEU A 220 5.30 -7.08 12.70
CA LEU A 220 4.44 -6.52 11.66
C LEU A 220 5.34 -6.13 10.48
N VAL A 221 5.29 -6.90 9.40
CA VAL A 221 6.06 -6.65 8.18
C VAL A 221 5.20 -5.89 7.18
N VAL A 222 5.54 -4.63 6.93
CA VAL A 222 4.83 -3.74 6.01
C VAL A 222 5.68 -3.56 4.76
N TYR A 223 5.16 -4.03 3.64
CA TYR A 223 5.93 -4.14 2.41
C TYR A 223 5.01 -4.14 1.19
N GLY A 224 5.50 -3.68 0.04
CA GLY A 224 4.72 -3.54 -1.20
C GLY A 224 3.89 -4.77 -1.52
N ASP A 225 2.61 -4.56 -1.91
CA ASP A 225 1.59 -5.61 -2.07
C ASP A 225 2.10 -6.85 -2.81
N TYR A 226 2.84 -6.67 -3.91
CA TYR A 226 3.28 -7.82 -4.72
C TYR A 226 4.27 -8.74 -4.01
N HIS A 227 4.95 -8.31 -2.96
CA HIS A 227 5.87 -9.16 -2.18
C HIS A 227 5.16 -9.98 -1.11
N VAL A 228 3.99 -9.56 -0.63
CA VAL A 228 3.41 -10.19 0.56
C VAL A 228 2.73 -11.52 0.26
N LEU A 229 2.38 -11.79 -1.00
CA LEU A 229 1.68 -13.00 -1.42
C LEU A 229 2.15 -13.46 -2.80
N GLY A 230 2.44 -14.75 -2.94
CA GLY A 230 2.86 -15.36 -4.21
C GLY A 230 3.90 -16.47 -4.03
N THR A 231 4.15 -17.24 -5.09
CA THR A 231 5.14 -18.32 -5.07
C THR A 231 6.54 -17.75 -5.08
N GLY A 232 7.36 -18.13 -4.08
CA GLY A 232 8.73 -17.64 -3.93
C GLY A 232 8.85 -16.21 -3.40
N HIS A 233 7.73 -15.56 -3.05
CA HIS A 233 7.71 -14.21 -2.51
C HIS A 233 8.03 -14.19 -1.00
N LEU A 234 8.15 -13.00 -0.42
CA LEU A 234 8.56 -12.75 0.96
C LEU A 234 7.83 -13.62 2.00
N SER A 235 6.50 -13.78 1.90
CA SER A 235 5.74 -14.60 2.87
C SER A 235 6.18 -16.06 2.90
N GLN A 236 6.45 -16.66 1.74
CA GLN A 236 6.96 -18.03 1.66
C GLN A 236 8.40 -18.13 2.14
N LYS A 237 9.25 -17.12 1.87
CA LYS A 237 10.64 -17.10 2.35
C LYS A 237 10.70 -16.99 3.88
N LEU A 238 9.90 -16.09 4.46
CA LEU A 238 9.76 -15.97 5.91
C LEU A 238 9.25 -17.27 6.53
N ALA A 239 8.25 -17.92 5.94
CA ALA A 239 7.76 -19.21 6.41
C ALA A 239 8.85 -20.29 6.41
N LYS A 240 9.65 -20.40 5.35
CA LYS A 240 10.79 -21.33 5.27
C LYS A 240 11.89 -21.03 6.29
N ALA A 241 12.04 -19.76 6.69
CA ALA A 241 12.98 -19.33 7.71
C ALA A 241 12.45 -19.47 9.16
N GLY A 242 11.26 -20.04 9.36
CA GLY A 242 10.65 -20.21 10.69
C GLY A 242 9.75 -19.06 11.16
N PHE A 243 9.50 -18.08 10.30
CA PHE A 243 8.67 -16.90 10.55
C PHE A 243 7.36 -16.95 9.78
N LYS A 244 6.66 -18.09 9.80
CA LYS A 244 5.42 -18.30 9.03
C LYS A 244 4.35 -17.27 9.43
N PRO A 245 3.93 -16.36 8.52
CA PRO A 245 2.87 -15.41 8.82
C PRO A 245 1.58 -16.13 9.21
N GLN A 246 0.99 -15.75 10.34
CA GLN A 246 -0.33 -16.21 10.76
C GLN A 246 -1.43 -15.35 10.13
N THR A 247 -1.09 -14.13 9.74
CA THR A 247 -1.99 -13.19 9.08
C THR A 247 -1.26 -12.51 7.93
N ILE A 248 -1.81 -12.58 6.74
CA ILE A 248 -1.38 -11.80 5.56
C ILE A 248 -2.55 -10.92 5.16
N LEU A 249 -2.38 -9.61 5.30
CA LEU A 249 -3.35 -8.60 4.93
C LEU A 249 -3.00 -8.06 3.54
N ILE A 250 -3.91 -8.23 2.58
CA ILE A 250 -3.76 -7.77 1.20
C ILE A 250 -4.77 -6.67 0.88
N GLY A 251 -4.32 -5.61 0.20
CA GLY A 251 -5.18 -4.52 -0.26
C GLY A 251 -5.50 -4.57 -1.75
N ASP A 252 -4.55 -5.07 -2.57
CA ASP A 252 -4.70 -5.14 -4.03
C ASP A 252 -5.56 -6.32 -4.52
N ALA A 253 -6.85 -6.27 -4.20
CA ALA A 253 -7.83 -7.28 -4.61
C ALA A 253 -9.19 -6.64 -4.98
N PRO A 254 -9.29 -5.93 -6.13
CA PRO A 254 -10.49 -5.18 -6.50
C PRO A 254 -11.76 -6.05 -6.56
N GLU A 255 -11.67 -7.27 -7.10
CA GLU A 255 -12.82 -8.18 -7.18
C GLU A 255 -13.34 -8.63 -5.81
N ILE A 256 -12.49 -8.63 -4.77
CA ILE A 256 -12.94 -8.89 -3.40
C ILE A 256 -13.81 -7.73 -2.89
N TYR A 257 -13.40 -6.49 -3.15
CA TYR A 257 -14.19 -5.31 -2.81
C TYR A 257 -15.57 -5.36 -3.49
N TRP A 258 -15.63 -5.66 -4.80
CA TRP A 258 -16.91 -5.70 -5.51
C TRP A 258 -17.85 -6.81 -5.01
N LYS A 259 -17.30 -7.99 -4.69
CA LYS A 259 -18.08 -9.07 -4.04
C LYS A 259 -18.63 -8.63 -2.69
N LEU A 260 -17.82 -7.94 -1.88
CA LEU A 260 -18.25 -7.41 -0.58
C LEU A 260 -19.34 -6.35 -0.75
N LEU A 261 -19.12 -5.41 -1.67
CA LEU A 261 -20.05 -4.32 -1.93
C LEU A 261 -21.40 -4.81 -2.47
N GLY A 262 -21.41 -5.79 -3.37
CA GLY A 262 -22.66 -6.38 -3.86
C GLY A 262 -23.48 -7.09 -2.76
N LYS A 263 -22.82 -7.54 -1.68
CA LYS A 263 -23.46 -8.21 -0.54
C LYS A 263 -23.87 -7.24 0.57
N ILE A 264 -22.95 -6.35 0.96
CA ILE A 264 -23.11 -5.42 2.10
C ILE A 264 -23.91 -4.19 1.67
N LYS A 265 -23.80 -3.80 0.40
CA LYS A 265 -24.41 -2.62 -0.23
C LYS A 265 -24.06 -1.28 0.42
N ASP A 266 -23.20 -1.26 1.42
CA ASP A 266 -22.77 -0.05 2.11
C ASP A 266 -21.23 -0.01 2.10
N PRO A 267 -20.60 0.89 1.32
CA PRO A 267 -19.16 0.96 1.22
C PRO A 267 -18.48 1.35 2.54
N ALA A 268 -19.18 2.05 3.45
CA ALA A 268 -18.63 2.43 4.76
C ALA A 268 -18.48 1.22 5.69
N LYS A 269 -19.26 0.15 5.47
CA LYS A 269 -19.19 -1.10 6.25
C LYS A 269 -18.15 -2.09 5.73
N ILE A 270 -17.42 -1.75 4.66
CA ILE A 270 -16.35 -2.60 4.11
C ILE A 270 -15.02 -2.20 4.76
N GLY A 271 -14.56 -3.01 5.70
CA GLY A 271 -13.24 -2.87 6.35
C GLY A 271 -12.34 -4.06 6.05
N PHE A 272 -12.62 -5.20 6.68
CA PHE A 272 -11.85 -6.43 6.54
C PHE A 272 -12.72 -7.58 5.99
N ALA A 273 -12.06 -8.57 5.37
CA ALA A 273 -12.70 -9.84 5.07
C ALA A 273 -11.73 -11.02 5.13
N GLY A 274 -12.18 -12.16 5.64
CA GLY A 274 -11.43 -13.42 5.60
C GLY A 274 -11.47 -14.04 4.21
N LEU A 275 -10.29 -14.48 3.73
CA LEU A 275 -10.11 -15.18 2.45
C LEU A 275 -9.61 -16.63 2.62
N GLY A 276 -9.41 -17.08 3.86
CA GLY A 276 -8.95 -18.42 4.20
C GLY A 276 -7.42 -18.53 4.33
N ASN A 277 -6.94 -19.61 4.96
CA ASN A 277 -5.51 -19.90 5.14
C ASN A 277 -4.68 -18.77 5.77
N GLY A 278 -5.28 -17.99 6.68
CA GLY A 278 -4.62 -16.82 7.30
C GLY A 278 -4.48 -15.60 6.39
N ILE A 279 -5.12 -15.60 5.22
CA ILE A 279 -5.17 -14.48 4.29
C ILE A 279 -6.44 -13.67 4.52
N TYR A 280 -6.29 -12.36 4.60
CA TYR A 280 -7.37 -11.41 4.85
C TYR A 280 -7.26 -10.25 3.87
N TYR A 281 -8.42 -9.78 3.41
CA TYR A 281 -8.54 -8.51 2.72
C TYR A 281 -8.61 -7.37 3.73
N ILE A 282 -7.98 -6.26 3.41
CA ILE A 282 -8.10 -4.99 4.11
C ILE A 282 -8.42 -3.89 3.09
N ARG A 283 -9.44 -3.07 3.37
CA ARG A 283 -9.81 -1.98 2.47
C ARG A 283 -8.78 -0.85 2.56
N ASN A 284 -7.97 -0.73 1.51
CA ASN A 284 -7.11 0.44 1.27
C ASN A 284 -7.86 1.60 0.57
N GLY A 285 -9.12 1.41 0.21
CA GLY A 285 -9.93 2.37 -0.52
C GLY A 285 -10.92 1.62 -1.41
N THR A 286 -11.88 2.32 -2.01
CA THR A 286 -12.65 1.77 -3.13
C THR A 286 -11.71 1.56 -4.32
N PRO A 287 -12.01 0.62 -5.24
CA PRO A 287 -11.23 0.45 -6.46
C PRO A 287 -11.08 1.76 -7.26
N LEU A 288 -12.11 2.62 -7.26
CA LEU A 288 -12.06 3.92 -7.93
C LEU A 288 -11.09 4.88 -7.26
N GLU A 289 -11.13 5.02 -5.93
CA GLU A 289 -10.19 5.86 -5.16
C GLU A 289 -8.75 5.42 -5.40
N ARG A 290 -8.52 4.11 -5.38
CA ARG A 290 -7.20 3.49 -5.61
C ARG A 290 -6.71 3.75 -7.04
N SER A 291 -7.55 3.47 -8.04
CA SER A 291 -7.23 3.72 -9.45
C SER A 291 -6.96 5.20 -9.72
N LEU A 292 -7.74 6.13 -9.14
CA LEU A 292 -7.49 7.56 -9.26
C LEU A 292 -6.14 7.95 -8.64
N SER A 293 -5.82 7.42 -7.45
CA SER A 293 -4.53 7.70 -6.80
C SER A 293 -3.35 7.19 -7.63
N TYR A 294 -3.45 5.97 -8.16
CA TYR A 294 -2.42 5.39 -9.02
C TYR A 294 -2.29 6.14 -10.36
N ARG A 295 -3.41 6.49 -11.00
CA ARG A 295 -3.42 7.33 -12.21
C ARG A 295 -2.71 8.66 -11.97
N ASN A 296 -3.00 9.34 -10.86
CA ASN A 296 -2.35 10.60 -10.51
C ASN A 296 -0.83 10.44 -10.32
N TYR A 297 -0.40 9.31 -9.74
CA TYR A 297 1.00 8.96 -9.63
C TYR A 297 1.66 8.74 -11.01
N LEU A 298 1.01 8.01 -11.92
CA LEU A 298 1.50 7.82 -13.29
C LEU A 298 1.60 9.15 -14.04
N MET A 299 0.59 10.02 -13.89
CA MET A 299 0.62 11.38 -14.45
C MET A 299 1.84 12.17 -13.97
N LYS A 300 2.14 12.12 -12.67
CA LYS A 300 3.34 12.75 -12.09
C LYS A 300 4.62 12.25 -12.74
N ILE A 301 4.77 10.92 -12.89
CA ILE A 301 5.98 10.31 -13.47
C ILE A 301 6.10 10.63 -14.95
N LEU A 302 5.00 10.62 -15.70
CA LEU A 302 4.98 10.94 -17.13
C LEU A 302 5.14 12.45 -17.38
N GLY A 303 5.15 13.27 -16.33
CA GLY A 303 5.41 14.70 -16.41
C GLY A 303 4.22 15.52 -16.89
N PHE A 304 3.01 14.99 -16.76
CA PHE A 304 1.78 15.74 -17.02
C PHE A 304 1.66 16.93 -16.06
N LYS A 305 1.18 18.05 -16.59
CA LYS A 305 0.95 19.32 -15.90
C LYS A 305 -0.49 19.74 -16.07
N LYS A 306 -0.96 20.65 -15.20
CA LYS A 306 -2.29 21.24 -15.31
C LYS A 306 -2.57 21.84 -16.69
N SER A 307 -1.59 22.49 -17.29
CA SER A 307 -1.68 23.09 -18.63
C SER A 307 -1.84 22.09 -19.77
N ASP A 308 -1.63 20.80 -19.53
CA ASP A 308 -1.80 19.77 -20.55
C ASP A 308 -3.29 19.37 -20.73
N PHE A 309 -4.21 19.95 -19.95
CA PHE A 309 -5.64 19.62 -19.95
C PHE A 309 -6.51 20.87 -20.03
N GLU A 310 -7.53 20.85 -20.91
CA GLU A 310 -8.54 21.92 -21.02
C GLU A 310 -9.36 22.04 -19.72
N GLU A 311 -9.70 20.89 -19.11
CA GLU A 311 -10.30 20.80 -17.79
C GLU A 311 -9.45 19.88 -16.90
N TRP A 312 -8.83 20.42 -15.85
CA TRP A 312 -8.05 19.64 -14.89
C TRP A 312 -8.93 19.17 -13.73
N VAL A 313 -9.14 17.86 -13.65
CA VAL A 313 -9.83 17.21 -12.53
C VAL A 313 -8.85 16.25 -11.86
N GLY A 314 -8.11 16.76 -10.87
CA GLY A 314 -7.12 16.03 -10.07
C GLY A 314 -6.66 16.90 -8.91
N PRO A 315 -6.15 16.33 -7.79
CA PRO A 315 -5.75 17.11 -6.64
C PRO A 315 -4.73 18.14 -7.10
N ALA A 316 -5.11 19.42 -7.02
CA ALA A 316 -4.18 20.52 -7.22
C ALA A 316 -2.98 20.26 -6.31
N ASP A 317 -1.76 20.38 -6.86
CA ASP A 317 -0.44 20.30 -6.20
C ASP A 317 0.54 19.20 -6.70
N ILE A 318 0.30 18.58 -7.87
CA ILE A 318 1.32 17.69 -8.46
C ILE A 318 2.37 18.52 -9.23
N ALA A 319 3.45 18.90 -8.55
CA ALA A 319 4.64 19.47 -9.19
C ALA A 319 5.51 18.35 -9.79
N PRO A 320 5.97 18.48 -11.06
CA PRO A 320 6.87 17.50 -11.67
C PRO A 320 8.24 17.54 -11.00
N GLN A 321 8.83 16.38 -10.73
CA GLN A 321 10.24 16.32 -10.34
C GLN A 321 11.11 16.60 -11.57
N THR A 322 11.68 17.80 -11.63
CA THR A 322 12.80 18.10 -12.51
C THR A 322 14.02 17.37 -11.98
N THR A 323 14.52 16.40 -12.75
CA THR A 323 15.76 15.60 -12.55
C THR A 323 15.56 14.18 -11.99
N GLY A 324 15.20 13.27 -12.88
CA GLY A 324 15.27 11.82 -12.65
C GLY A 324 14.76 11.08 -13.88
N ARG A 325 15.37 9.96 -14.27
CA ARG A 325 14.84 9.12 -15.35
C ARG A 325 13.45 8.63 -14.92
N ASN A 326 12.41 9.00 -15.67
CA ASN A 326 11.03 8.52 -15.49
C ASN A 326 10.99 7.01 -15.75
N ASN A 327 11.30 6.19 -14.75
CA ASN A 327 11.29 4.74 -14.86
C ASN A 327 10.54 4.15 -13.68
N PHE A 328 9.43 3.46 -13.96
CA PHE A 328 8.62 2.71 -12.98
C PHE A 328 9.47 1.69 -12.21
N GLU A 329 10.51 1.16 -12.87
CA GLU A 329 11.48 0.25 -12.26
C GLU A 329 12.32 0.90 -11.16
N ALA A 330 12.52 2.22 -11.18
CA ALA A 330 13.38 2.90 -10.22
C ALA A 330 12.82 2.88 -8.79
N LEU A 331 11.60 2.39 -8.57
CA LEU A 331 11.03 2.24 -7.23
C LEU A 331 11.09 0.79 -6.71
N HIS A 332 11.24 -0.15 -7.63
CA HIS A 332 11.22 -1.59 -7.36
C HIS A 332 12.59 -2.26 -7.52
N ASN A 333 13.47 -1.66 -8.32
CA ASN A 333 14.85 -2.06 -8.55
C ASN A 333 15.86 -1.12 -7.86
N ARG A 334 15.47 -0.16 -7.03
CA ARG A 334 16.40 0.63 -6.20
C ARG A 334 16.74 -0.08 -4.90
#